data_AF-A0A8R2H3F8-F1
#
_entry.id   AF-A0A8R2H3F8-F1
#
_cell.length_a   1.000
_cell.length_b   1.000
_cell.length_c   1.000
_cell.angle_alpha   90.00
_cell.angle_beta   90.00
_cell.angle_gamma   90.00
#
_symmetry.space_group_name_H-M   'P 1'
#
loop_
_entity.id
_entity.type
_entity.pdbx_description
1 polymer ?
#
loop_
_entity_poly.entity_id
_entity_poly.type
_entity_poly.pdbx_seq_one_letter_code
_entity_poly.pdbx_strand_id
1 'polypeptide(L)'
;MVREFIVRSELNIISNSHRNMYQRFIDDPSAGPSSTVAMTSEELEPSSLKSTTSKSSCEKTSAHNFLHAKKTSGRKYTVSVVLICIWLFCTIVLMAKQERKVDDVHQVTLAPNQTKTQIIYKNHMPNTNKIQLILAGAFMPDYYSTLATHFFNIWIEFDPTEEYDVPSKSGLKYDDMHQRNITQIWSIPIVSESLVEVVPEMHHNKIVELFSNVTLRGDTRLCMNTTLSTNFPISFTYDLFPINTEYGIIYAALVLIGLYVLIITEVIHKSIAAILAATTSISILALLDERPTKDELSSWVDIETLLLLFCMMVIVGILSETGIFDYLAIVAYKETKGKIWPLINTLCFFTAMVSSILDNVTTVLLMTPITIRLCEVMQMNPVPTLMCIIFYANLGGALTLIGDPPNVIIGTNKDVIASGIDFTTFSLHMGGGLVFIFIAVNLHLRYIFRNMQDLKFTEPSNVTELRQELAIWQKAASSLSSYSKEEGVVRDKLLRKCKTIFSKLKDTLKGFKVDVLPTESIKLQSYDESIKDFLNKDSPLDKSLLWKCAITLGFVITLFCLHSFPQLNLSLGWIALLGTLLLLILADHVDIECVLGRIEWATLSFFAALFILIGVMHYLSWV
;
A
#
# COMPACT_ATOMS: atom_id res chain seq x y z
N MET A 1 7.37 -20.99 -10.90
CA MET A 1 6.70 -19.71 -10.59
C MET A 1 7.17 -19.13 -9.26
N VAL A 2 6.81 -19.66 -8.08
CA VAL A 2 7.30 -19.15 -6.77
C VAL A 2 8.83 -19.19 -6.65
N ARG A 3 9.46 -20.28 -7.10
CA ARG A 3 10.92 -20.43 -7.11
C ARG A 3 11.65 -19.46 -8.05
N GLU A 4 11.01 -19.05 -9.16
CA GLU A 4 11.53 -18.03 -10.08
C GLU A 4 11.31 -16.61 -9.56
N PHE A 5 10.22 -16.39 -8.83
CA PHE A 5 9.93 -15.13 -8.16
C PHE A 5 10.95 -14.85 -7.05
N ILE A 6 11.29 -15.87 -6.25
CA ILE A 6 12.34 -15.80 -5.22
C ILE A 6 13.72 -15.49 -5.83
N VAL A 7 14.09 -16.15 -6.93
CA VAL A 7 15.39 -15.89 -7.59
C VAL A 7 15.46 -14.48 -8.18
N ARG A 8 14.34 -13.95 -8.70
CA ARG A 8 14.28 -12.57 -9.21
C ARG A 8 14.32 -11.51 -8.11
N SER A 9 13.68 -11.74 -6.97
CA SER A 9 13.73 -10.81 -5.84
C SER A 9 15.10 -10.80 -5.18
N GLU A 10 15.74 -11.96 -5.02
CA GLU A 10 17.12 -12.08 -4.50
C GLU A 10 18.13 -11.31 -5.37
N LEU A 11 18.04 -11.42 -6.69
CA LEU A 11 18.94 -10.71 -7.61
C LEU A 11 18.77 -9.18 -7.56
N ASN A 12 17.54 -8.69 -7.38
CA ASN A 12 17.27 -7.25 -7.32
C ASN A 12 17.67 -6.61 -5.98
N ILE A 13 17.48 -7.32 -4.86
CA ILE A 13 17.84 -6.83 -3.51
C ILE A 13 19.36 -6.76 -3.37
N ILE A 14 20.09 -7.78 -3.84
CA ILE A 14 21.56 -7.82 -3.82
C ILE A 14 22.13 -6.74 -4.75
N SER A 15 21.55 -6.54 -5.94
CA SER A 15 21.95 -5.49 -6.89
C SER A 15 21.82 -4.08 -6.31
N ASN A 16 20.69 -3.75 -5.66
CA ASN A 16 20.46 -2.39 -5.15
C ASN A 16 21.23 -2.09 -3.86
N SER A 17 21.42 -3.09 -2.98
CA SER A 17 22.25 -2.96 -1.78
C SER A 17 23.72 -2.69 -2.14
N HIS A 18 24.28 -3.46 -3.08
CA HIS A 18 25.65 -3.22 -3.54
C HIS A 18 25.79 -1.90 -4.31
N ARG A 19 24.80 -1.51 -5.13
CA ARG A 19 24.89 -0.26 -5.91
C ARG A 19 24.86 1.00 -5.04
N ASN A 20 24.01 1.04 -4.01
CA ASN A 20 23.92 2.19 -3.10
C ASN A 20 25.13 2.29 -2.15
N MET A 21 25.76 1.15 -1.82
CA MET A 21 26.98 1.13 -1.01
C MET A 21 28.22 1.56 -1.82
N TYR A 22 28.29 1.18 -3.11
CA TYR A 22 29.36 1.63 -4.01
C TYR A 22 29.23 3.12 -4.38
N GLN A 23 28.02 3.65 -4.56
CA GLN A 23 27.82 5.07 -4.88
C GLN A 23 28.31 5.98 -3.73
N ARG A 24 28.01 5.63 -2.47
CA ARG A 24 28.51 6.36 -1.29
C ARG A 24 30.03 6.30 -1.09
N PHE A 25 30.69 5.26 -1.58
CA PHE A 25 32.16 5.12 -1.50
C PHE A 25 32.89 5.80 -2.66
N ILE A 26 32.18 6.11 -3.75
CA ILE A 26 32.74 6.82 -4.91
C ILE A 26 32.66 8.35 -4.71
N ASP A 27 31.66 8.83 -3.97
CA ASP A 27 31.37 10.27 -3.90
C ASP A 27 32.15 11.05 -2.81
N ASP A 28 32.86 10.41 -1.87
CA ASP A 28 33.71 11.15 -0.91
C ASP A 28 34.90 10.34 -0.34
N PRO A 29 36.07 10.35 -1.00
CA PRO A 29 37.30 9.78 -0.46
C PRO A 29 38.35 10.82 -0.05
N SER A 30 37.97 12.05 0.36
CA SER A 30 38.70 12.93 1.31
C SER A 30 38.34 14.43 1.18
N ALA A 31 37.60 14.98 2.14
CA ALA A 31 37.79 16.38 2.56
C ALA A 31 38.93 16.42 3.60
N GLY A 32 40.05 17.15 3.49
CA GLY A 32 40.69 18.03 2.50
C GLY A 32 42.18 18.19 2.91
N PRO A 33 42.94 19.28 2.62
CA PRO A 33 42.66 20.43 1.75
C PRO A 33 43.71 20.66 0.62
N SER A 34 43.27 21.41 -0.40
CA SER A 34 44.03 22.35 -1.26
C SER A 34 45.29 21.90 -2.03
N SER A 35 45.20 21.86 -3.37
CA SER A 35 45.75 22.87 -4.30
C SER A 35 45.92 22.35 -5.75
N THR A 36 45.24 23.04 -6.67
CA THR A 36 45.65 23.49 -8.02
C THR A 36 46.60 22.62 -8.89
N VAL A 37 46.16 22.25 -10.11
CA VAL A 37 46.70 22.65 -11.45
C VAL A 37 46.21 21.69 -12.56
N ALA A 38 46.10 22.23 -13.77
CA ALA A 38 45.32 21.83 -14.95
C ALA A 38 46.01 20.88 -15.96
N MET A 39 45.22 20.43 -16.96
CA MET A 39 45.57 20.02 -18.35
C MET A 39 46.42 18.72 -18.51
N THR A 40 46.32 17.86 -19.52
CA THR A 40 45.81 17.89 -20.90
C THR A 40 45.71 16.44 -21.45
N SER A 41 44.90 16.26 -22.48
CA SER A 41 44.75 15.11 -23.39
C SER A 41 45.99 14.80 -24.23
N GLU A 42 46.29 13.52 -24.50
CA GLU A 42 46.83 13.07 -25.80
C GLU A 42 46.83 11.54 -26.00
N GLU A 43 46.62 11.17 -27.26
CA GLU A 43 46.47 9.84 -27.85
C GLU A 43 47.79 9.04 -27.90
N LEU A 44 47.71 7.71 -27.92
CA LEU A 44 48.60 6.87 -28.75
C LEU A 44 48.08 5.43 -28.88
N GLU A 45 47.80 5.05 -30.13
CA GLU A 45 47.39 3.74 -30.61
C GLU A 45 48.63 2.87 -31.05
N PRO A 46 48.51 1.63 -31.58
CA PRO A 46 49.05 0.44 -30.93
C PRO A 46 50.15 -0.29 -31.73
N SER A 47 50.83 -1.26 -31.11
CA SER A 47 51.62 -2.26 -31.86
C SER A 47 51.41 -3.68 -31.34
N SER A 48 51.39 -4.58 -32.32
CA SER A 48 50.88 -5.94 -32.36
C SER A 48 51.77 -7.01 -31.72
N LEU A 49 51.18 -8.05 -31.12
CA LEU A 49 51.45 -9.45 -31.50
C LEU A 49 50.37 -10.42 -30.98
N LYS A 50 50.18 -11.49 -31.75
CA LYS A 50 49.03 -12.39 -31.82
C LYS A 50 48.99 -13.44 -30.69
N SER A 51 47.81 -13.64 -30.10
CA SER A 51 47.34 -14.99 -29.73
C SER A 51 45.81 -15.08 -29.93
N THR A 52 45.46 -15.59 -31.10
CA THR A 52 44.12 -16.03 -31.50
C THR A 52 43.69 -17.23 -30.65
N THR A 53 42.55 -17.08 -29.98
CA THR A 53 41.54 -18.07 -29.50
C THR A 53 41.10 -17.87 -28.04
N SER A 54 40.48 -16.72 -27.74
CA SER A 54 39.59 -16.57 -26.56
C SER A 54 38.59 -15.40 -26.65
N LYS A 55 38.68 -14.55 -27.69
CA LYS A 55 37.87 -13.33 -27.81
C LYS A 55 36.37 -13.55 -28.11
N SER A 56 35.96 -14.66 -28.74
CA SER A 56 34.57 -14.83 -29.18
C SER A 56 33.56 -15.12 -28.06
N SER A 57 34.01 -15.62 -26.90
CA SER A 57 33.12 -15.91 -25.76
C SER A 57 32.98 -14.72 -24.80
N CYS A 58 34.00 -13.86 -24.72
CA CYS A 58 33.97 -12.67 -23.86
C CYS A 58 33.19 -11.51 -24.54
N GLU A 59 33.31 -11.34 -25.86
CA GLU A 59 32.51 -10.36 -26.62
C GLU A 59 31.03 -10.72 -26.69
N LYS A 60 30.68 -12.01 -26.82
CA LYS A 60 29.27 -12.44 -26.80
C LYS A 60 28.63 -12.23 -25.43
N THR A 61 29.35 -12.42 -24.34
CA THR A 61 28.83 -12.23 -22.98
C THR A 61 28.72 -10.74 -22.62
N SER A 62 29.67 -9.91 -23.07
CA SER A 62 29.62 -8.45 -22.95
C SER A 62 28.49 -7.84 -23.80
N ALA A 63 28.35 -8.26 -25.06
CA ALA A 63 27.27 -7.82 -25.94
C ALA A 63 25.90 -8.30 -25.46
N HIS A 64 25.78 -9.51 -24.93
CA HIS A 64 24.52 -10.03 -24.37
C HIS A 64 24.12 -9.28 -23.09
N ASN A 65 25.08 -8.94 -22.21
CA ASN A 65 24.83 -8.13 -21.02
C ASN A 65 24.51 -6.67 -21.37
N PHE A 66 25.16 -6.09 -22.39
CA PHE A 66 24.88 -4.75 -22.89
C PHE A 66 23.51 -4.68 -23.60
N LEU A 67 23.14 -5.71 -24.36
CA LEU A 67 21.81 -5.85 -24.96
C LEU A 67 20.73 -6.05 -23.90
N HIS A 68 20.96 -6.83 -22.85
CA HIS A 68 20.02 -6.99 -21.73
C HIS A 68 19.87 -5.70 -20.92
N ALA A 69 20.96 -4.97 -20.67
CA ALA A 69 20.95 -3.67 -20.00
C ALA A 69 20.24 -2.59 -20.84
N LYS A 70 20.50 -2.56 -22.16
CA LYS A 70 19.81 -1.67 -23.10
C LYS A 70 18.33 -2.03 -23.27
N LYS A 71 17.97 -3.31 -23.24
CA LYS A 71 16.58 -3.80 -23.33
C LYS A 71 15.78 -3.54 -22.04
N THR A 72 16.40 -3.64 -20.87
CA THR A 72 15.80 -3.27 -19.58
C THR A 72 15.68 -1.75 -19.40
N SER A 73 16.66 -0.97 -19.89
CA SER A 73 16.58 0.50 -19.93
C SER A 73 15.53 1.00 -20.93
N GLY A 74 15.47 0.40 -22.13
CA GLY A 74 14.43 0.69 -23.13
C GLY A 74 13.02 0.41 -22.62
N ARG A 75 12.81 -0.71 -21.91
CA ARG A 75 11.51 -1.04 -21.29
C ARG A 75 11.09 -0.01 -20.25
N LYS A 76 12.02 0.51 -19.45
CA LYS A 76 11.73 1.57 -18.47
C LYS A 76 11.30 2.86 -19.16
N TYR A 77 12.03 3.27 -20.20
CA TYR A 77 11.70 4.49 -20.95
C TYR A 77 10.34 4.37 -21.64
N THR A 78 10.03 3.24 -22.28
CA THR A 78 8.71 3.02 -22.91
C THR A 78 7.58 3.09 -21.90
N VAL A 79 7.76 2.56 -20.69
CA VAL A 79 6.72 2.61 -19.65
C VAL A 79 6.54 4.03 -19.14
N SER A 80 7.63 4.77 -18.90
CA SER A 80 7.55 6.17 -18.51
C SER A 80 6.81 7.02 -19.55
N VAL A 81 7.05 6.80 -20.85
CA VAL A 81 6.32 7.50 -21.92
C VAL A 81 4.83 7.17 -21.89
N VAL A 82 4.46 5.90 -21.75
CA VAL A 82 3.04 5.49 -21.65
C VAL A 82 2.35 6.14 -20.45
N LEU A 83 3.01 6.17 -19.29
CA LEU A 83 2.46 6.79 -18.07
C LEU A 83 2.28 8.30 -18.21
N ILE A 84 3.24 8.98 -18.85
CA ILE A 84 3.13 10.41 -19.16
C ILE A 84 1.98 10.66 -20.13
N CYS A 85 1.77 9.80 -21.14
CA CYS A 85 0.62 9.91 -22.03
C CYS A 85 -0.71 9.75 -21.30
N ILE A 86 -0.82 8.78 -20.38
CA ILE A 86 -2.03 8.60 -19.55
C ILE A 86 -2.27 9.83 -18.68
N TRP A 87 -1.23 10.33 -18.00
CA TRP A 87 -1.32 11.53 -17.18
C TRP A 87 -1.73 12.76 -18.00
N LEU A 88 -1.16 12.93 -19.19
CA LEU A 88 -1.48 14.05 -20.09
C LEU A 88 -2.94 13.96 -20.58
N PHE A 89 -3.41 12.75 -20.90
CA PHE A 89 -4.82 12.53 -21.23
C PHE A 89 -5.74 12.91 -20.09
N CYS A 90 -5.46 12.41 -18.87
CA CYS A 90 -6.25 12.71 -17.67
C CYS A 90 -6.31 14.22 -17.38
N THR A 91 -5.16 14.91 -17.48
CA THR A 91 -5.10 16.36 -17.24
C THR A 91 -5.89 17.17 -18.27
N ILE A 92 -5.82 16.81 -19.56
CA ILE A 92 -6.63 17.47 -20.60
C ILE A 92 -8.12 17.31 -20.31
N VAL A 93 -8.55 16.09 -19.96
CA VAL A 93 -9.96 15.80 -19.66
C VAL A 93 -10.45 16.61 -18.47
N LEU A 94 -9.68 16.63 -17.37
CA LEU A 94 -10.03 17.38 -16.15
C LEU A 94 -9.99 18.89 -16.34
N MET A 95 -9.20 19.40 -17.29
CA MET A 95 -9.22 20.83 -17.65
C MET A 95 -10.42 21.17 -18.55
N ALA A 96 -10.84 20.26 -19.41
CA ALA A 96 -11.93 20.48 -20.35
C ALA A 96 -13.32 20.41 -19.70
N LYS A 97 -13.50 19.56 -18.70
CA LYS A 97 -14.79 19.28 -18.06
C LYS A 97 -14.91 19.99 -16.72
N GLN A 98 -16.00 20.74 -16.52
CA GLN A 98 -16.29 21.41 -15.26
C GLN A 98 -16.76 20.42 -14.19
N GLU A 99 -16.64 20.81 -12.92
CA GLU A 99 -17.23 20.06 -11.81
C GLU A 99 -18.75 19.99 -11.99
N ARG A 100 -19.36 18.85 -11.65
CA ARG A 100 -20.81 18.72 -11.64
C ARG A 100 -21.38 19.80 -10.73
N LYS A 101 -22.20 20.67 -11.30
CA LYS A 101 -23.10 21.48 -10.50
C LYS A 101 -24.17 20.51 -10.05
N VAL A 102 -24.17 20.15 -8.77
CA VAL A 102 -25.35 19.57 -8.16
C VAL A 102 -26.41 20.64 -8.35
N ASP A 103 -27.31 20.45 -9.31
CA ASP A 103 -28.39 21.40 -9.57
C ASP A 103 -29.10 21.68 -8.24
N ASP A 104 -29.39 22.96 -8.00
CA ASP A 104 -29.88 23.48 -6.73
C ASP A 104 -30.86 22.50 -6.07
N VAL A 105 -30.60 22.08 -4.83
CA VAL A 105 -31.53 21.22 -4.10
C VAL A 105 -32.86 21.96 -4.02
N HIS A 106 -33.86 21.47 -4.77
CA HIS A 106 -35.14 22.14 -4.87
C HIS A 106 -35.99 21.72 -3.69
N GLN A 107 -36.09 22.61 -2.70
CA GLN A 107 -36.97 22.43 -1.56
C GLN A 107 -38.37 22.92 -1.90
N VAL A 108 -39.33 22.00 -1.82
CA VAL A 108 -40.69 22.21 -2.27
C VAL A 108 -41.63 21.70 -1.20
N THR A 109 -42.51 22.57 -0.70
CA THR A 109 -43.64 22.14 0.12
C THR A 109 -44.84 21.83 -0.77
N LEU A 110 -45.42 20.65 -0.59
CA LEU A 110 -46.63 20.18 -1.27
C LEU A 110 -47.83 20.37 -0.36
N ALA A 111 -48.83 21.11 -0.84
CA ALA A 111 -50.09 21.30 -0.15
C ALA A 111 -51.05 20.12 -0.43
N PRO A 112 -51.98 19.81 0.49
CA PRO A 112 -52.94 18.72 0.31
C PRO A 112 -53.79 18.91 -0.95
N ASN A 113 -53.98 17.84 -1.71
CA ASN A 113 -54.78 17.80 -2.95
C ASN A 113 -54.33 18.78 -4.06
N GLN A 114 -53.12 19.34 -3.99
CA GLN A 114 -52.56 20.16 -5.05
C GLN A 114 -51.46 19.41 -5.79
N THR A 115 -51.46 19.51 -7.12
CA THR A 115 -50.34 19.06 -7.95
C THR A 115 -49.40 20.24 -8.14
N LYS A 116 -48.16 20.10 -7.67
CA LYS A 116 -47.13 21.10 -7.88
C LYS A 116 -46.31 20.71 -9.11
N THR A 117 -46.15 21.66 -10.02
CA THR A 117 -45.43 21.45 -11.28
C THR A 117 -44.19 22.31 -11.32
N GLN A 118 -43.05 21.73 -11.68
CA GLN A 118 -41.79 22.45 -11.84
C GLN A 118 -41.19 22.17 -13.21
N ILE A 119 -40.73 23.21 -13.91
CA ILE A 119 -40.12 23.06 -15.23
C ILE A 119 -38.69 22.54 -15.04
N ILE A 120 -38.40 21.36 -15.57
CA ILE A 120 -37.08 20.71 -15.53
C ILE A 120 -36.24 21.20 -16.73
N TYR A 121 -36.87 21.33 -17.89
CA TYR A 121 -36.18 21.72 -19.11
C TYR A 121 -37.07 22.58 -20.01
N LYS A 122 -36.49 23.62 -20.62
CA LYS A 122 -37.19 24.51 -21.56
C LYS A 122 -36.72 24.25 -22.99
N ASN A 123 -37.65 24.28 -23.94
CA ASN A 123 -37.44 24.28 -25.40
C ASN A 123 -36.89 22.99 -26.06
N HIS A 124 -35.87 22.32 -25.53
CA HIS A 124 -35.26 21.17 -26.24
C HIS A 124 -34.71 20.08 -25.33
N MET A 125 -35.51 19.04 -25.09
CA MET A 125 -35.05 17.90 -24.29
C MET A 125 -33.76 17.28 -24.87
N PRO A 126 -32.72 17.05 -24.05
CA PRO A 126 -31.52 16.35 -24.51
C PRO A 126 -31.88 14.95 -25.01
N ASN A 127 -31.03 14.38 -25.88
CA ASN A 127 -31.26 13.09 -26.54
C ASN A 127 -31.14 11.87 -25.58
N THR A 128 -31.35 12.08 -24.29
CA THR A 128 -31.28 11.08 -23.23
C THR A 128 -32.68 10.57 -22.92
N ASN A 129 -32.86 9.24 -22.99
CA ASN A 129 -34.12 8.58 -22.65
C ASN A 129 -34.28 8.32 -21.14
N LYS A 130 -33.34 8.80 -20.32
CA LYS A 130 -33.23 8.47 -18.89
C LYS A 130 -33.01 9.76 -18.10
N ILE A 131 -33.77 9.91 -17.02
CA ILE A 131 -33.61 10.99 -16.04
C ILE A 131 -33.48 10.33 -14.67
N GLN A 132 -32.47 10.72 -13.89
CA GLN A 132 -32.36 10.29 -12.52
C GLN A 132 -33.03 11.29 -11.59
N LEU A 133 -33.92 10.81 -10.73
CA LEU A 133 -34.58 11.62 -9.71
C LEU A 133 -34.11 11.15 -8.35
N ILE A 134 -33.54 12.08 -7.57
CA ILE A 134 -33.14 11.88 -6.19
C ILE A 134 -34.09 12.70 -5.34
N LEU A 135 -34.86 12.02 -4.49
CA LEU A 135 -35.85 12.60 -3.60
C LEU A 135 -35.38 12.42 -2.17
N ALA A 136 -35.58 13.43 -1.33
CA ALA A 136 -35.33 13.32 0.09
C ALA A 136 -36.48 13.96 0.89
N GLY A 137 -36.94 13.23 1.90
CA GLY A 137 -38.10 13.60 2.70
C GLY A 137 -38.45 12.53 3.72
N ALA A 138 -39.52 12.74 4.48
CA ALA A 138 -40.00 11.80 5.50
C ALA A 138 -40.74 10.60 4.87
N PHE A 139 -40.02 9.77 4.13
CA PHE A 139 -40.56 8.55 3.53
C PHE A 139 -40.64 7.40 4.53
N MET A 140 -41.44 6.38 4.21
CA MET A 140 -41.52 5.16 5.02
C MET A 140 -40.43 4.16 4.61
N PRO A 141 -39.71 3.50 5.55
CA PRO A 141 -38.70 2.51 5.21
C PRO A 141 -39.30 1.32 4.45
N ASP A 142 -38.55 0.75 3.51
CA ASP A 142 -39.02 -0.34 2.64
C ASP A 142 -39.61 -1.53 3.40
N TYR A 143 -39.07 -1.84 4.58
CA TYR A 143 -39.57 -2.90 5.45
C TYR A 143 -41.02 -2.69 5.92
N TYR A 144 -41.46 -1.44 6.05
CA TYR A 144 -42.81 -1.07 6.47
C TYR A 144 -43.73 -0.67 5.30
N SER A 145 -43.25 -0.73 4.06
CA SER A 145 -43.98 -0.28 2.86
C SER A 145 -45.39 -0.87 2.72
N THR A 146 -45.63 -2.09 3.22
CA THR A 146 -46.94 -2.76 3.17
C THR A 146 -48.00 -2.15 4.09
N LEU A 147 -47.59 -1.35 5.08
CA LEU A 147 -48.47 -0.68 6.05
C LEU A 147 -48.81 0.76 5.63
N ALA A 148 -48.29 1.21 4.49
CA ALA A 148 -48.45 2.59 4.04
C ALA A 148 -49.90 2.90 3.66
N THR A 149 -50.45 3.96 4.24
CA THR A 149 -51.77 4.51 3.91
C THR A 149 -51.70 5.76 3.03
N HIS A 150 -50.54 6.42 3.00
CA HIS A 150 -50.29 7.63 2.22
C HIS A 150 -49.15 7.44 1.23
N PHE A 151 -49.27 8.05 0.06
CA PHE A 151 -48.33 7.95 -1.03
C PHE A 151 -47.97 9.34 -1.57
N PHE A 152 -46.70 9.50 -1.90
CA PHE A 152 -46.16 10.61 -2.65
C PHE A 152 -46.05 10.15 -4.10
N ASN A 153 -46.67 10.88 -5.04
CA ASN A 153 -46.59 10.53 -6.46
C ASN A 153 -45.82 11.58 -7.24
N ILE A 154 -44.94 11.11 -8.10
CA ILE A 154 -44.14 11.94 -9.00
C ILE A 154 -44.15 11.38 -10.41
N TRP A 155 -44.30 12.24 -11.41
CA TRP A 155 -44.26 11.90 -12.83
C TRP A 155 -43.79 13.07 -13.67
N ILE A 156 -43.40 12.80 -14.91
CA ILE A 156 -42.91 13.80 -15.86
C ILE A 156 -43.93 13.96 -16.98
N GLU A 157 -44.35 15.20 -17.20
CA GLU A 157 -45.24 15.63 -18.27
C GLU A 157 -44.48 16.40 -19.34
N PHE A 158 -44.89 16.21 -20.59
CA PHE A 158 -44.46 17.03 -21.72
C PHE A 158 -45.54 18.02 -22.12
N ASP A 159 -45.15 19.29 -22.24
CA ASP A 159 -45.99 20.36 -22.79
C ASP A 159 -45.38 20.90 -24.10
N PRO A 160 -45.94 20.59 -25.28
CA PRO A 160 -45.41 21.06 -26.57
C PRO A 160 -45.57 22.59 -26.71
N THR A 161 -44.49 23.30 -27.10
CA THR A 161 -44.50 24.79 -27.15
C THR A 161 -44.89 25.42 -28.49
N GLU A 162 -45.40 24.67 -29.48
CA GLU A 162 -45.90 25.26 -30.73
C GLU A 162 -47.25 24.65 -31.17
N GLU A 163 -48.24 25.53 -31.40
CA GLU A 163 -49.41 25.28 -32.25
C GLU A 163 -48.92 24.86 -33.64
N TYR A 164 -48.85 23.56 -33.90
CA TYR A 164 -48.88 23.09 -35.29
C TYR A 164 -50.33 23.04 -35.74
N ASP A 165 -50.66 23.88 -36.73
CA ASP A 165 -51.86 23.75 -37.56
C ASP A 165 -51.91 22.33 -38.15
N VAL A 166 -52.61 21.43 -37.48
CA VAL A 166 -53.00 20.14 -38.06
C VAL A 166 -54.07 20.44 -39.11
N PRO A 167 -53.89 20.12 -40.40
CA PRO A 167 -54.94 20.30 -41.39
C PRO A 167 -56.14 19.47 -40.95
N SER A 168 -57.26 20.15 -40.70
CA SER A 168 -58.51 19.59 -40.20
C SER A 168 -59.08 18.51 -41.14
N LYS A 169 -58.69 17.26 -40.92
CA LYS A 169 -59.35 16.09 -41.51
C LYS A 169 -59.48 14.94 -40.52
N SER A 170 -60.09 15.20 -39.38
CA SER A 170 -60.90 14.22 -38.64
C SER A 170 -61.51 14.92 -37.44
N GLY A 171 -62.84 14.90 -37.32
CA GLY A 171 -63.59 15.46 -36.20
C GLY A 171 -63.37 14.70 -34.88
N LEU A 172 -62.14 14.67 -34.40
CA LEU A 172 -61.79 14.35 -33.03
C LEU A 172 -61.77 15.66 -32.25
N LYS A 173 -62.44 15.66 -31.09
CA LYS A 173 -62.61 16.82 -30.23
C LYS A 173 -61.24 17.42 -29.86
N TYR A 174 -61.16 18.75 -29.90
CA TYR A 174 -59.99 19.59 -29.59
C TYR A 174 -59.51 19.52 -28.11
N ASP A 175 -60.08 18.64 -27.27
CA ASP A 175 -59.92 18.67 -25.81
C ASP A 175 -58.79 17.72 -25.30
N ASP A 176 -58.26 16.83 -26.15
CA ASP A 176 -57.29 15.80 -25.77
C ASP A 176 -55.83 16.09 -26.22
N MET A 177 -55.50 17.34 -26.63
CA MET A 177 -54.20 17.65 -27.25
C MET A 177 -53.13 18.29 -26.35
N HIS A 178 -53.33 18.44 -25.05
CA HIS A 178 -52.33 19.05 -24.17
C HIS A 178 -52.05 18.16 -22.95
N GLN A 179 -50.76 17.89 -22.71
CA GLN A 179 -50.19 17.00 -21.67
C GLN A 179 -50.17 15.52 -22.03
N ARG A 180 -48.96 15.01 -22.31
CA ARG A 180 -48.68 13.57 -22.33
C ARG A 180 -47.75 13.23 -21.17
N ASN A 181 -48.17 12.31 -20.32
CA ASN A 181 -47.28 11.69 -19.34
C ASN A 181 -46.21 10.89 -20.11
N ILE A 182 -44.96 11.29 -19.96
CA ILE A 182 -43.81 10.62 -20.63
C ILE A 182 -43.25 9.51 -19.74
N THR A 183 -43.70 9.41 -18.48
CA THR A 183 -43.22 8.43 -17.50
C THR A 183 -44.38 7.78 -16.75
N GLN A 184 -44.14 6.59 -16.21
CA GLN A 184 -45.06 6.00 -15.21
C GLN A 184 -45.06 6.86 -13.94
N ILE A 185 -46.22 6.91 -13.28
CA ILE A 185 -46.34 7.55 -11.97
C ILE A 185 -45.53 6.73 -10.98
N TRP A 186 -44.55 7.35 -10.34
CA TRP A 186 -43.77 6.74 -9.27
C TRP A 186 -44.41 7.10 -7.93
N SER A 187 -45.04 6.11 -7.29
CA SER A 187 -45.63 6.22 -5.97
C SER A 187 -44.67 5.73 -4.89
N ILE A 188 -44.38 6.56 -3.90
CA ILE A 188 -43.49 6.26 -2.77
C ILE A 188 -44.31 6.32 -1.47
N PRO A 189 -44.25 5.30 -0.60
CA PRO A 189 -44.97 5.31 0.66
C PRO A 189 -44.42 6.39 1.60
N ILE A 190 -45.31 7.19 2.18
CA ILE A 190 -44.96 8.26 3.13
C ILE A 190 -45.43 7.89 4.54
N VAL A 191 -44.77 8.44 5.55
CA VAL A 191 -45.21 8.29 6.94
C VAL A 191 -46.51 9.06 7.22
N SER A 192 -47.24 8.66 8.27
CA SER A 192 -48.46 9.36 8.70
C SER A 192 -48.17 10.78 9.19
N GLU A 193 -49.19 11.63 9.17
CA GLU A 193 -49.11 13.07 9.47
C GLU A 193 -48.39 13.41 10.78
N SER A 194 -48.60 12.59 11.82
CA SER A 194 -47.98 12.78 13.15
C SER A 194 -46.47 12.47 13.20
N LEU A 195 -45.94 11.75 12.21
CA LEU A 195 -44.56 11.25 12.18
C LEU A 195 -43.67 12.00 11.21
N VAL A 196 -44.22 12.89 10.37
CA VAL A 196 -43.48 13.65 9.34
C VAL A 196 -42.35 14.49 9.95
N GLU A 197 -42.54 15.03 11.16
CA GLU A 197 -41.53 15.86 11.85
C GLU A 197 -40.53 15.05 12.69
N VAL A 198 -40.82 13.77 12.96
CA VAL A 198 -40.05 12.93 13.89
C VAL A 198 -39.11 11.98 13.14
N VAL A 199 -39.51 11.53 11.95
CA VAL A 199 -38.77 10.54 11.17
C VAL A 199 -37.61 11.21 10.44
N PRO A 200 -36.40 10.61 10.45
CA PRO A 200 -35.26 11.15 9.71
C PRO A 200 -35.52 11.19 8.21
N GLU A 201 -34.89 12.14 7.53
CA GLU A 201 -34.94 12.27 6.08
C GLU A 201 -34.38 11.00 5.41
N MET A 202 -35.16 10.42 4.51
CA MET A 202 -34.74 9.27 3.72
C MET A 202 -34.58 9.65 2.26
N HIS A 203 -33.58 9.07 1.60
CA HIS A 203 -33.29 9.33 0.20
C HIS A 203 -33.83 8.19 -0.68
N HIS A 204 -34.58 8.54 -1.71
CA HIS A 204 -34.98 7.63 -2.78
C HIS A 204 -34.35 8.08 -4.09
N ASN A 205 -33.67 7.17 -4.77
CA ASN A 205 -33.07 7.40 -6.07
C ASN A 205 -33.73 6.48 -7.11
N LYS A 206 -34.20 7.04 -8.23
CA LYS A 206 -34.74 6.25 -9.33
C LYS A 206 -34.37 6.85 -10.67
N ILE A 207 -33.87 5.99 -11.55
CA ILE A 207 -33.70 6.29 -12.97
C ILE A 207 -35.04 6.01 -13.66
N VAL A 208 -35.62 7.04 -14.26
CA VAL A 208 -36.89 6.99 -14.96
C VAL A 208 -36.64 6.97 -16.46
N GLU A 209 -37.14 5.94 -17.14
CA GLU A 209 -37.09 5.83 -18.59
C GLU A 209 -38.29 6.55 -19.24
N LEU A 210 -38.01 7.31 -20.28
CA LEU A 210 -39.00 8.09 -21.03
C LEU A 210 -39.64 7.22 -22.11
N PHE A 211 -40.96 7.26 -22.24
CA PHE A 211 -41.71 6.41 -23.17
C PHE A 211 -41.45 6.67 -24.67
N SER A 212 -40.86 7.80 -25.05
CA SER A 212 -40.72 8.18 -26.47
C SER A 212 -39.31 8.64 -26.85
N ASN A 213 -38.69 7.96 -27.83
CA ASN A 213 -37.42 8.35 -28.49
C ASN A 213 -37.52 9.60 -29.39
N VAL A 214 -38.60 10.37 -29.27
CA VAL A 214 -38.85 11.51 -30.16
C VAL A 214 -38.17 12.72 -29.56
N THR A 215 -37.38 13.45 -30.37
CA THR A 215 -36.84 14.76 -30.01
C THR A 215 -38.00 15.74 -29.86
N LEU A 216 -38.57 15.78 -28.67
CA LEU A 216 -39.72 16.59 -28.33
C LEU A 216 -39.26 18.04 -28.11
N ARG A 217 -39.75 18.97 -28.93
CA ARG A 217 -39.55 20.42 -28.76
C ARG A 217 -40.70 20.98 -27.93
N GLY A 218 -40.42 21.31 -26.68
CA GLY A 218 -41.42 21.68 -25.67
C GLY A 218 -40.81 21.77 -24.28
N ASP A 219 -41.65 22.14 -23.33
CA ASP A 219 -41.28 22.25 -21.93
C ASP A 219 -41.58 20.93 -21.21
N THR A 220 -40.57 20.40 -20.52
CA THR A 220 -40.71 19.20 -19.69
C THR A 220 -40.96 19.62 -18.25
N ARG A 221 -42.07 19.16 -17.67
CA ARG A 221 -42.50 19.50 -16.30
C ARG A 221 -42.45 18.27 -15.40
N LEU A 222 -41.89 18.43 -14.21
CA LEU A 222 -42.00 17.49 -13.10
C LEU A 222 -43.28 17.80 -12.34
N CYS A 223 -44.18 16.83 -12.26
CA CYS A 223 -45.43 16.94 -11.53
C CYS A 223 -45.36 16.08 -10.27
N MET A 224 -45.78 16.66 -9.16
CA MET A 224 -45.68 16.05 -7.83
C MET A 224 -46.99 16.27 -7.08
N ASN A 225 -47.52 15.22 -6.44
CA ASN A 225 -48.65 15.33 -5.52
C ASN A 225 -48.48 14.43 -4.29
N THR A 226 -49.25 14.73 -3.25
CA THR A 226 -49.27 13.95 -2.00
C THR A 226 -50.71 13.64 -1.60
N THR A 227 -50.93 12.47 -1.02
CA THR A 227 -52.21 12.06 -0.43
C THR A 227 -52.34 12.41 1.06
N LEU A 228 -51.38 13.13 1.63
CA LEU A 228 -51.45 13.65 3.00
C LEU A 228 -52.44 14.82 3.07
N SER A 229 -53.13 14.96 4.21
CA SER A 229 -54.01 16.12 4.44
C SER A 229 -53.26 17.35 4.96
N THR A 230 -51.98 17.21 5.29
CA THR A 230 -51.07 18.26 5.74
C THR A 230 -50.00 18.60 4.71
N ASN A 231 -49.31 19.72 4.91
CA ASN A 231 -48.21 20.14 4.05
C ASN A 231 -47.02 19.18 4.18
N PHE A 232 -46.56 18.63 3.06
CA PHE A 232 -45.42 17.73 3.02
C PHE A 232 -44.19 18.44 2.43
N PRO A 233 -43.14 18.71 3.21
CA PRO A 233 -41.88 19.20 2.68
C PRO A 233 -41.11 18.06 2.01
N ILE A 234 -40.63 18.31 0.80
CA ILE A 234 -39.76 17.41 0.06
C ILE A 234 -38.61 18.21 -0.55
N SER A 235 -37.41 17.64 -0.52
CA SER A 235 -36.30 18.13 -1.30
C SER A 235 -36.06 17.18 -2.48
N PHE A 236 -35.76 17.72 -3.65
CA PHE A 236 -35.44 16.88 -4.80
C PHE A 236 -34.34 17.47 -5.66
N THR A 237 -33.61 16.57 -6.30
CA THR A 237 -32.58 16.85 -7.29
C THR A 237 -32.83 15.94 -8.48
N TYR A 238 -32.55 16.43 -9.68
CA TYR A 238 -32.68 15.65 -10.90
C TYR A 238 -31.39 15.71 -11.70
N ASP A 239 -31.04 14.60 -12.34
CA ASP A 239 -29.96 14.53 -13.32
C ASP A 239 -30.52 14.16 -14.68
N LEU A 240 -30.17 14.95 -15.69
CA LEU A 240 -30.59 14.79 -17.08
C LEU A 240 -29.66 13.86 -17.86
N PHE A 241 -28.47 13.57 -17.34
CA PHE A 241 -27.43 12.76 -17.96
C PHE A 241 -26.94 11.65 -17.01
N PRO A 242 -27.84 10.80 -16.47
CA PRO A 242 -27.40 9.75 -15.58
C PRO A 242 -26.44 8.79 -16.29
N ILE A 243 -25.38 8.40 -15.59
CA ILE A 243 -24.41 7.42 -16.08
C ILE A 243 -25.14 6.13 -16.44
N ASN A 244 -24.83 5.57 -17.61
CA ASN A 244 -25.27 4.23 -17.93
C ASN A 244 -24.43 3.21 -17.14
N THR A 245 -25.05 2.58 -16.16
CA THR A 245 -24.48 1.61 -15.22
C THR A 245 -23.64 0.53 -15.91
N GLU A 246 -24.07 0.05 -17.08
CA GLU A 246 -23.37 -1.00 -17.82
C GLU A 246 -21.97 -0.57 -18.27
N TYR A 247 -21.84 0.63 -18.82
CA TYR A 247 -20.54 1.16 -19.23
C TYR A 247 -19.69 1.55 -18.03
N GLY A 248 -20.32 2.07 -16.97
CA GLY A 248 -19.64 2.45 -15.73
C GLY A 248 -18.89 1.28 -15.10
N ILE A 249 -19.55 0.13 -14.98
CA ILE A 249 -18.97 -1.12 -14.44
C ILE A 249 -17.77 -1.58 -15.28
N ILE A 250 -17.87 -1.52 -16.62
CA ILE A 250 -16.78 -1.94 -17.51
C ILE A 250 -15.54 -1.04 -17.31
N TYR A 251 -15.72 0.27 -17.23
CA TYR A 251 -14.62 1.20 -16.99
C TYR A 251 -13.99 1.00 -15.61
N ALA A 252 -14.81 0.83 -14.56
CA ALA A 252 -14.33 0.55 -13.20
C ALA A 252 -13.49 -0.75 -13.16
N ALA A 253 -13.97 -1.82 -13.79
CA ALA A 253 -13.25 -3.09 -13.89
C ALA A 253 -11.92 -2.94 -14.63
N LEU A 254 -11.89 -2.19 -15.74
CA LEU A 254 -10.67 -1.94 -16.51
C LEU A 254 -9.61 -1.21 -15.68
N VAL A 255 -9.99 -0.14 -14.97
CA VAL A 255 -9.07 0.61 -14.10
C VAL A 255 -8.55 -0.27 -12.97
N LEU A 256 -9.41 -1.05 -12.32
CA LEU A 256 -9.01 -1.92 -11.22
C LEU A 256 -8.05 -3.03 -11.68
N ILE A 257 -8.36 -3.69 -12.80
CA ILE A 257 -7.47 -4.69 -13.40
C ILE A 257 -6.13 -4.04 -13.79
N GLY A 258 -6.16 -2.84 -14.37
CA GLY A 258 -4.97 -2.07 -14.70
C GLY A 258 -4.10 -1.78 -13.47
N LEU A 259 -4.70 -1.34 -12.36
CA LEU A 259 -4.02 -1.13 -11.09
C LEU A 259 -3.37 -2.43 -10.58
N TYR A 260 -4.10 -3.54 -10.55
CA TYR A 260 -3.55 -4.82 -10.09
C TYR A 260 -2.39 -5.30 -10.97
N VAL A 261 -2.50 -5.16 -12.30
CA VAL A 261 -1.40 -5.48 -13.21
C VAL A 261 -0.18 -4.60 -12.92
N LEU A 262 -0.35 -3.29 -12.70
CA LEU A 262 0.74 -2.37 -12.37
C LEU A 262 1.42 -2.73 -11.03
N ILE A 263 0.63 -3.11 -10.01
CA ILE A 263 1.16 -3.55 -8.70
C ILE A 263 1.91 -4.87 -8.84
N ILE A 264 1.31 -5.89 -9.46
CA ILE A 264 1.90 -7.24 -9.59
C ILE A 264 3.16 -7.22 -10.44
N THR A 265 3.19 -6.42 -11.50
CA THR A 265 4.35 -6.33 -12.38
C THR A 265 5.47 -5.47 -11.82
N GLU A 266 5.22 -4.75 -10.71
CA GLU A 266 6.14 -3.83 -10.01
C GLU A 266 6.95 -2.92 -10.97
N VAL A 267 6.33 -2.53 -12.09
CA VAL A 267 7.02 -1.69 -13.08
C VAL A 267 7.19 -0.26 -12.57
N ILE A 268 6.24 0.18 -11.75
CA ILE A 268 6.27 1.45 -11.02
C ILE A 268 6.01 1.20 -9.54
N HIS A 269 6.38 2.18 -8.70
CA HIS A 269 6.10 2.12 -7.27
C HIS A 269 4.59 2.06 -7.01
N LYS A 270 4.15 1.15 -6.11
CA LYS A 270 2.72 0.87 -5.80
C LYS A 270 1.89 2.13 -5.51
N SER A 271 2.47 3.09 -4.79
CA SER A 271 1.83 4.37 -4.46
C SER A 271 1.53 5.22 -5.71
N ILE A 272 2.48 5.30 -6.64
CA ILE A 272 2.31 6.04 -7.89
C ILE A 272 1.25 5.36 -8.77
N ALA A 273 1.24 4.03 -8.80
CA ALA A 273 0.22 3.27 -9.50
C ALA A 273 -1.20 3.56 -8.98
N ALA A 274 -1.37 3.61 -7.65
CA ALA A 274 -2.65 3.92 -7.02
C ALA A 274 -3.10 5.36 -7.32
N ILE A 275 -2.20 6.35 -7.21
CA ILE A 275 -2.52 7.76 -7.54
C ILE A 275 -2.91 7.91 -9.02
N LEU A 276 -2.19 7.23 -9.91
CA LEU A 276 -2.52 7.25 -11.34
C LEU A 276 -3.87 6.57 -11.62
N ALA A 277 -4.18 5.46 -10.95
CA ALA A 277 -5.47 4.80 -11.07
C ALA A 277 -6.62 5.70 -10.57
N ALA A 278 -6.44 6.35 -9.41
CA ALA A 278 -7.42 7.28 -8.85
C ALA A 278 -7.65 8.52 -9.74
N THR A 279 -6.59 9.10 -10.29
CA THR A 279 -6.73 10.23 -11.22
C THR A 279 -7.34 9.82 -12.55
N THR A 280 -7.04 8.61 -13.04
CA THR A 280 -7.66 8.03 -14.24
C THR A 280 -9.14 7.77 -14.02
N SER A 281 -9.54 7.23 -12.86
CA SER A 281 -10.94 6.97 -12.54
C SER A 281 -11.76 8.26 -12.43
N ILE A 282 -11.22 9.31 -11.79
CA ILE A 282 -11.85 10.64 -11.77
C ILE A 282 -11.95 11.22 -13.19
N SER A 283 -10.93 11.01 -14.03
CA SER A 283 -10.96 11.47 -15.42
C SER A 283 -12.04 10.76 -16.24
N ILE A 284 -12.27 9.46 -15.99
CA ILE A 284 -13.36 8.71 -16.62
C ILE A 284 -14.73 9.27 -16.18
N LEU A 285 -14.93 9.55 -14.89
CA LEU A 285 -16.15 10.23 -14.43
C LEU A 285 -16.34 11.59 -15.11
N ALA A 286 -15.27 12.36 -15.26
CA ALA A 286 -15.33 13.64 -15.97
C ALA A 286 -15.68 13.48 -17.46
N LEU A 287 -15.25 12.40 -18.12
CA LEU A 287 -15.68 12.08 -19.50
C LEU A 287 -17.17 11.76 -19.59
N LEU A 288 -17.74 11.21 -18.51
CA LEU A 288 -19.17 10.91 -18.38
C LEU A 288 -19.98 12.12 -17.89
N ASP A 289 -19.39 13.33 -17.89
CA ASP A 289 -20.01 14.58 -17.43
C ASP A 289 -20.40 14.61 -15.94
N GLU A 290 -19.86 13.67 -15.16
CA GLU A 290 -20.18 13.41 -13.75
C GLU A 290 -18.94 13.64 -12.87
N ARG A 291 -18.21 14.73 -13.17
CA ARG A 291 -17.01 15.07 -12.42
C ARG A 291 -17.38 15.40 -10.96
N PRO A 292 -16.86 14.68 -9.95
CA PRO A 292 -17.22 14.88 -8.56
C PRO A 292 -16.79 16.26 -8.05
N THR A 293 -17.53 16.78 -7.09
CA THR A 293 -17.17 18.02 -6.38
C THR A 293 -16.04 17.78 -5.39
N LYS A 294 -15.37 18.86 -4.96
CA LYS A 294 -14.27 18.78 -3.98
C LYS A 294 -14.73 18.21 -2.64
N ASP A 295 -15.93 18.58 -2.20
CA ASP A 295 -16.50 18.12 -0.94
C ASP A 295 -16.85 16.62 -1.01
N GLU A 296 -17.41 16.18 -2.13
CA GLU A 296 -17.68 14.77 -2.40
C GLU A 296 -16.39 13.93 -2.44
N LEU A 297 -15.35 14.41 -3.12
CA LEU A 297 -14.05 13.74 -3.16
C LEU A 297 -13.43 13.63 -1.76
N SER A 298 -13.56 14.67 -0.93
CA SER A 298 -13.09 14.64 0.45
C SER A 298 -13.90 13.68 1.32
N SER A 299 -15.18 13.47 1.02
CA SER A 299 -16.04 12.55 1.76
C SER A 299 -15.69 11.08 1.54
N TRP A 300 -15.09 10.74 0.38
CA TRP A 300 -14.64 9.39 0.07
C TRP A 300 -13.34 9.02 0.78
N VAL A 301 -12.53 10.01 1.15
CA VAL A 301 -11.27 9.78 1.86
C VAL A 301 -11.56 9.58 3.34
N ASP A 302 -11.24 8.38 3.84
CA ASP A 302 -11.29 8.11 5.28
C ASP A 302 -10.11 8.78 6.00
N ILE A 303 -10.34 10.03 6.43
CA ILE A 303 -9.38 10.83 7.19
C ILE A 303 -9.05 10.17 8.53
N GLU A 304 -9.99 9.45 9.14
CA GLU A 304 -9.77 8.81 10.43
C GLU A 304 -8.70 7.71 10.31
N THR A 305 -8.80 6.85 9.31
CA THR A 305 -7.79 5.82 9.03
C THR A 305 -6.42 6.43 8.69
N LEU A 306 -6.38 7.47 7.85
CA LEU A 306 -5.13 8.13 7.49
C LEU A 306 -4.45 8.80 8.69
N LEU A 307 -5.24 9.45 9.55
CA LEU A 307 -4.76 10.07 10.79
C LEU A 307 -4.18 9.03 11.73
N LEU A 308 -4.88 7.91 11.92
CA LEU A 308 -4.44 6.79 12.75
C LEU A 308 -3.10 6.22 12.26
N LEU A 309 -2.99 5.91 10.96
CA LEU A 309 -1.76 5.38 10.36
C LEU A 309 -0.59 6.37 10.50
N PHE A 310 -0.83 7.65 10.23
CA PHE A 310 0.19 8.69 10.36
C PHE A 310 0.71 8.79 11.80
N CYS A 311 -0.18 8.86 12.78
CA CYS A 311 0.17 8.95 14.21
C CYS A 311 0.99 7.73 14.67
N MET A 312 0.59 6.53 14.25
CA MET A 312 1.32 5.31 14.57
C MET A 312 2.72 5.29 13.96
N MET A 313 2.87 5.72 12.70
CA MET A 313 4.19 5.82 12.05
C MET A 313 5.10 6.82 12.78
N VAL A 314 4.56 7.93 13.30
CA VAL A 314 5.33 8.89 14.12
C VAL A 314 5.79 8.25 15.43
N ILE A 315 4.90 7.57 16.16
CA ILE A 315 5.25 6.86 17.41
C ILE A 315 6.34 5.81 17.16
N VAL A 316 6.21 5.02 16.10
CA VAL A 316 7.22 4.03 15.69
C VAL A 316 8.54 4.69 15.31
N GLY A 317 8.49 5.81 14.59
CA GLY A 317 9.67 6.59 14.20
C GLY A 317 10.49 7.00 15.42
N ILE A 318 9.84 7.59 16.43
CA ILE A 318 10.48 7.98 17.70
C ILE A 318 10.98 6.75 18.47
N LEU A 319 10.17 5.68 18.54
CA LEU A 319 10.57 4.44 19.20
C LEU A 319 11.82 3.83 18.56
N SER A 320 11.99 3.96 17.24
CA SER A 320 13.17 3.43 16.53
C SER A 320 14.48 4.14 16.89
N GLU A 321 14.42 5.41 17.28
CA GLU A 321 15.60 6.17 17.75
C GLU A 321 16.05 5.74 19.16
N THR A 322 15.18 5.09 19.95
CA THR A 322 15.53 4.65 21.30
C THR A 322 16.58 3.54 21.34
N GLY A 323 16.85 2.86 20.23
CA GLY A 323 17.72 1.68 20.18
C GLY A 323 17.09 0.42 20.79
N ILE A 324 15.77 0.39 21.02
CA ILE A 324 15.06 -0.77 21.58
C ILE A 324 15.31 -2.05 20.79
N PHE A 325 15.34 -1.95 19.46
CA PHE A 325 15.46 -3.12 18.59
C PHE A 325 16.86 -3.74 18.66
N ASP A 326 17.91 -2.92 18.76
CA ASP A 326 19.28 -3.40 18.97
C ASP A 326 19.40 -4.11 20.32
N TYR A 327 18.78 -3.53 21.36
CA TYR A 327 18.73 -4.14 22.68
C TYR A 327 18.00 -5.49 22.65
N LEU A 328 16.84 -5.59 21.98
CA LEU A 328 16.10 -6.84 21.84
C LEU A 328 16.92 -7.93 21.16
N ALA A 329 17.73 -7.59 20.16
CA ALA A 329 18.62 -8.55 19.51
C ALA A 329 19.74 -9.06 20.43
N ILE A 330 20.33 -8.18 21.25
CA ILE A 330 21.31 -8.60 22.25
C ILE A 330 20.67 -9.50 23.31
N VAL A 331 19.46 -9.18 23.76
CA VAL A 331 18.69 -10.03 24.68
C VAL A 331 18.41 -11.39 24.05
N ALA A 332 17.92 -11.43 22.81
CA ALA A 332 17.67 -12.67 22.07
C ALA A 332 18.94 -13.54 21.96
N TYR A 333 20.09 -12.92 21.70
CA TYR A 333 21.36 -13.64 21.65
C TYR A 333 21.77 -14.20 23.02
N LYS A 334 21.71 -13.38 24.08
CA LYS A 334 22.10 -13.77 25.44
C LYS A 334 21.26 -14.93 25.97
N GLU A 335 19.95 -14.90 25.76
CA GLU A 335 19.04 -15.97 26.20
C GLU A 335 19.31 -17.29 25.48
N THR A 336 19.63 -17.22 24.19
CA THR A 336 19.74 -18.39 23.33
C THR A 336 21.14 -19.00 23.33
N LYS A 337 22.11 -18.32 23.95
CA LYS A 337 23.51 -18.74 24.09
C LYS A 337 24.14 -19.13 22.75
N GLY A 338 23.75 -18.46 21.67
CA GLY A 338 24.25 -18.72 20.31
C GLY A 338 23.69 -19.99 19.65
N LYS A 339 22.56 -20.56 20.11
CA LYS A 339 21.88 -21.66 19.39
C LYS A 339 20.94 -21.12 18.32
N ILE A 340 21.14 -21.57 17.08
CA ILE A 340 20.42 -21.10 15.87
C ILE A 340 18.89 -21.14 16.02
N TRP A 341 18.32 -22.31 16.34
CA TRP A 341 16.85 -22.46 16.39
C TRP A 341 16.17 -21.66 17.50
N PRO A 342 16.65 -21.72 18.76
CA PRO A 342 16.18 -20.82 19.81
C PRO A 342 16.32 -19.35 19.43
N LEU A 343 17.43 -18.95 18.79
CA LEU A 343 17.64 -17.58 18.32
C LEU A 343 16.56 -17.12 17.35
N ILE A 344 16.30 -17.90 16.30
CA ILE A 344 15.26 -17.59 15.33
C ILE A 344 13.89 -17.48 16.00
N ASN A 345 13.54 -18.45 16.87
CA ASN A 345 12.25 -18.43 17.55
C ASN A 345 12.10 -17.24 18.50
N THR A 346 13.14 -16.85 19.23
CA THR A 346 13.12 -15.68 20.11
C THR A 346 13.01 -14.38 19.31
N LEU A 347 13.75 -14.23 18.21
CA LEU A 347 13.61 -13.08 17.30
C LEU A 347 12.21 -12.99 16.70
N CYS A 348 11.67 -14.12 16.25
CA CYS A 348 10.32 -14.23 15.70
C CYS A 348 9.26 -13.87 16.74
N PHE A 349 9.41 -14.32 17.98
CA PHE A 349 8.53 -13.97 19.09
C PHE A 349 8.55 -12.46 19.39
N PHE A 350 9.74 -11.84 19.50
CA PHE A 350 9.84 -10.40 19.68
C PHE A 350 9.25 -9.64 18.50
N THR A 351 9.48 -10.10 17.27
CA THR A 351 8.91 -9.49 16.06
C THR A 351 7.38 -9.54 16.10
N ALA A 352 6.78 -10.67 16.43
CA ALA A 352 5.33 -10.81 16.53
C ALA A 352 4.74 -9.91 17.62
N MET A 353 5.40 -9.83 18.78
CA MET A 353 4.97 -8.97 19.88
C MET A 353 5.04 -7.49 19.48
N VAL A 354 6.16 -7.04 18.91
CA VAL A 354 6.30 -5.67 18.40
C VAL A 354 5.25 -5.38 17.32
N SER A 355 5.08 -6.28 16.35
CA SER A 355 4.15 -6.08 15.24
C SER A 355 2.67 -6.15 15.66
N SER A 356 2.34 -6.70 16.83
CA SER A 356 0.97 -6.60 17.36
C SER A 356 0.62 -5.21 17.86
N ILE A 357 1.61 -4.34 18.07
CA ILE A 357 1.43 -2.97 18.56
C ILE A 357 1.75 -1.97 17.46
N LEU A 358 2.76 -2.27 16.64
CA LEU A 358 3.28 -1.42 15.57
C LEU A 358 2.88 -1.96 14.19
N ASP A 359 2.97 -1.11 13.18
CA ASP A 359 2.73 -1.51 11.79
C ASP A 359 3.71 -2.61 11.32
N ASN A 360 3.20 -3.57 10.55
CA ASN A 360 3.94 -4.74 10.09
C ASN A 360 5.14 -4.38 9.18
N VAL A 361 4.98 -3.44 8.24
CA VAL A 361 6.03 -3.04 7.29
C VAL A 361 7.16 -2.38 8.06
N THR A 362 6.82 -1.42 8.93
CA THR A 362 7.82 -0.73 9.75
C THR A 362 8.57 -1.69 10.67
N THR A 363 7.88 -2.65 11.30
CA THR A 363 8.51 -3.66 12.17
C THR A 363 9.53 -4.50 11.39
N VAL A 364 9.17 -4.95 10.18
CA VAL A 364 10.08 -5.72 9.32
C VAL A 364 11.27 -4.86 8.88
N LEU A 365 11.06 -3.61 8.49
CA LEU A 365 12.14 -2.71 8.07
C LEU A 365 13.14 -2.44 9.19
N LEU A 366 12.68 -2.31 10.43
CA LEU A 366 13.53 -2.08 11.60
C LEU A 366 14.24 -3.36 12.05
N MET A 367 13.55 -4.51 12.04
CA MET A 367 14.14 -5.79 12.45
C MET A 367 15.10 -6.37 11.40
N THR A 368 14.94 -6.04 10.12
CA THR A 368 15.79 -6.55 9.02
C THR A 368 17.28 -6.25 9.19
N PRO A 369 17.74 -4.99 9.33
CA PRO A 369 19.16 -4.69 9.46
C PRO A 369 19.77 -5.34 10.71
N ILE A 370 19.00 -5.42 11.79
CA ILE A 370 19.41 -6.01 13.06
C ILE A 370 19.57 -7.52 12.93
N THR A 371 18.61 -8.16 12.27
CA THR A 371 18.67 -9.60 11.97
C THR A 371 19.84 -9.92 11.05
N ILE A 372 20.10 -9.09 10.04
CA ILE A 372 21.26 -9.27 9.15
C ILE A 372 22.55 -9.20 9.97
N ARG A 373 22.72 -8.20 10.84
CA ARG A 373 23.90 -8.07 11.71
C ARG A 373 24.07 -9.26 12.64
N LEU A 374 22.97 -9.72 13.24
CA LEU A 374 22.98 -10.89 14.10
C LEU A 374 23.31 -12.18 13.33
N CYS A 375 22.80 -12.33 12.10
CA CYS A 375 23.14 -13.44 11.21
C CYS A 375 24.61 -13.40 10.77
N GLU A 376 25.18 -12.22 10.49
CA GLU A 376 26.60 -12.04 10.17
C GLU A 376 27.49 -12.50 11.34
N VAL A 377 27.16 -12.08 12.56
CA VAL A 377 27.85 -12.48 13.80
C VAL A 377 27.72 -14.00 14.01
N MET A 378 26.55 -14.57 13.72
CA MET A 378 26.26 -16.00 13.86
C MET A 378 26.72 -16.88 12.68
N GLN A 379 27.28 -16.30 11.61
CA GLN A 379 27.63 -16.99 10.36
C GLN A 379 26.43 -17.74 9.73
N MET A 380 25.25 -17.14 9.81
CA MET A 380 24.00 -17.66 9.25
C MET A 380 23.63 -16.94 7.96
N ASN A 381 22.96 -17.64 7.05
CA ASN A 381 22.33 -17.00 5.90
C ASN A 381 21.16 -16.14 6.40
N PRO A 382 21.13 -14.82 6.13
CA PRO A 382 20.05 -13.95 6.60
C PRO A 382 18.72 -14.23 5.89
N VAL A 383 18.71 -14.77 4.66
CA VAL A 383 17.48 -14.90 3.86
C VAL A 383 16.42 -15.79 4.53
N PRO A 384 16.73 -17.03 4.97
CA PRO A 384 15.77 -17.85 5.72
C PRO A 384 15.29 -17.19 7.01
N THR A 385 16.19 -16.56 7.75
CA THR A 385 15.87 -15.93 9.04
C THR A 385 14.92 -14.74 8.84
N LEU A 386 15.18 -13.91 7.83
CA LEU A 386 14.31 -12.80 7.46
C LEU A 386 12.93 -13.28 7.01
N MET A 387 12.86 -14.39 6.26
CA MET A 387 11.57 -14.99 5.91
C MET A 387 10.77 -15.41 7.15
N CYS A 388 11.42 -16.05 8.13
CA CYS A 388 10.75 -16.39 9.39
C CYS A 388 10.20 -15.15 10.10
N ILE A 389 11.01 -14.08 10.17
CA ILE A 389 10.61 -12.81 10.77
C ILE A 389 9.43 -12.18 10.03
N ILE A 390 9.42 -12.20 8.69
CA ILE A 390 8.30 -11.67 7.89
C ILE A 390 7.01 -12.43 8.18
N PHE A 391 7.05 -13.77 8.23
CA PHE A 391 5.87 -14.55 8.60
C PHE A 391 5.36 -14.18 9.99
N TYR A 392 6.26 -14.08 10.98
CA TYR A 392 5.89 -13.74 12.36
C TYR A 392 5.43 -12.29 12.53
N ALA A 393 5.97 -11.35 11.77
CA ALA A 393 5.50 -9.97 11.73
C ALA A 393 4.04 -9.93 11.24
N ASN A 394 3.72 -10.59 10.12
CA ASN A 394 2.35 -10.63 9.61
C ASN A 394 1.37 -11.30 10.58
N LEU A 395 1.80 -12.36 11.29
CA LEU A 395 0.98 -12.98 12.34
C LEU A 395 0.76 -12.07 13.55
N GLY A 396 1.79 -11.32 13.94
CA GLY A 396 1.69 -10.31 14.98
C GLY A 396 0.75 -9.18 14.59
N GLY A 397 0.91 -8.62 13.40
CA GLY A 397 0.07 -7.53 12.88
C GLY A 397 -1.41 -7.91 12.73
N ALA A 398 -1.69 -9.17 12.39
CA ALA A 398 -3.05 -9.70 12.32
C ALA A 398 -3.74 -9.85 13.69
N LEU A 399 -3.00 -9.78 14.81
CA LEU A 399 -3.55 -9.98 16.16
C LEU A 399 -4.41 -8.82 16.63
N THR A 400 -4.10 -7.60 16.20
CA THR A 400 -4.77 -6.38 16.66
C THR A 400 -5.25 -5.56 15.47
N LEU A 401 -6.17 -4.63 15.73
CA LEU A 401 -6.62 -3.70 14.69
C LEU A 401 -5.54 -2.73 14.21
N ILE A 402 -4.50 -2.51 15.01
CA ILE A 402 -3.49 -1.47 14.74
C ILE A 402 -2.37 -2.02 13.86
N GLY A 403 -2.03 -3.30 14.02
CA GLY A 403 -0.80 -3.87 13.48
C GLY A 403 -0.72 -3.98 11.95
N ASP A 404 -1.85 -3.81 11.24
CA ASP A 404 -1.89 -3.83 9.77
C ASP A 404 -2.99 -2.86 9.26
N PRO A 405 -2.72 -2.02 8.25
CA PRO A 405 -3.72 -1.11 7.70
C PRO A 405 -5.07 -1.72 7.29
N PRO A 406 -5.16 -2.94 6.72
CA PRO A 406 -6.46 -3.57 6.44
C PRO A 406 -7.30 -3.78 7.70
N ASN A 407 -6.67 -4.11 8.84
CA ASN A 407 -7.39 -4.30 10.08
C ASN A 407 -7.91 -2.95 10.61
N VAL A 408 -7.12 -1.89 10.46
CA VAL A 408 -7.54 -0.53 10.80
C VAL A 408 -8.80 -0.15 10.01
N ILE A 409 -8.81 -0.38 8.69
CA ILE A 409 -9.95 -0.08 7.81
C ILE A 409 -11.22 -0.83 8.23
N ILE A 410 -11.08 -2.08 8.67
CA ILE A 410 -12.22 -2.86 9.20
C ILE A 410 -12.72 -2.23 10.51
N GLY A 411 -11.81 -1.77 11.37
CA GLY A 411 -12.13 -1.16 12.66
C GLY A 411 -12.77 0.20 12.62
N THR A 412 -12.51 0.99 11.60
CA THR A 412 -13.09 2.33 11.42
C THR A 412 -14.44 2.28 10.70
N ASN A 413 -14.84 1.13 10.18
CA ASN A 413 -16.11 0.99 9.49
C ASN A 413 -17.29 1.10 10.48
N LYS A 414 -18.22 2.02 10.20
CA LYS A 414 -19.38 2.31 11.05
C LYS A 414 -20.31 1.11 11.25
N ASP A 415 -20.49 0.26 10.24
CA ASP A 415 -21.36 -0.92 10.33
C ASP A 415 -20.75 -2.00 11.24
N VAL A 416 -19.42 -2.10 11.23
CA VAL A 416 -18.64 -3.01 12.06
C VAL A 416 -18.69 -2.57 13.52
N ILE A 417 -18.51 -1.26 13.77
CA ILE A 417 -18.66 -0.67 15.10
C ILE A 417 -20.10 -0.81 15.61
N ALA A 418 -21.11 -0.58 14.76
CA ALA A 418 -22.52 -0.76 15.11
C ALA A 418 -22.87 -2.22 15.46
N SER A 419 -22.13 -3.17 14.89
CA SER A 419 -22.25 -4.60 15.20
C SER A 419 -21.55 -5.00 16.52
N GLY A 420 -20.92 -4.04 17.23
CA GLY A 420 -20.23 -4.27 18.51
C GLY A 420 -18.83 -4.88 18.37
N ILE A 421 -18.21 -4.77 17.19
CA ILE A 421 -16.85 -5.24 16.94
C ILE A 421 -15.87 -4.12 17.29
N ASP A 422 -15.46 -4.08 18.56
CA ASP A 422 -14.44 -3.18 19.07
C ASP A 422 -13.03 -3.79 19.04
N PHE A 423 -12.03 -2.99 19.43
CA PHE A 423 -10.63 -3.42 19.60
C PHE A 423 -10.46 -4.72 20.37
N THR A 424 -11.11 -4.81 21.53
CA THR A 424 -11.01 -5.98 22.41
C THR A 424 -11.70 -7.19 21.81
N THR A 425 -12.91 -7.01 21.27
CA THR A 425 -13.71 -8.09 20.67
C THR A 425 -12.99 -8.70 19.46
N PHE A 426 -12.45 -7.84 18.58
CA PHE A 426 -11.68 -8.26 17.41
C PHE A 426 -10.41 -9.01 17.82
N SER A 427 -9.61 -8.45 18.74
CA SER A 427 -8.32 -9.04 19.14
C SER A 427 -8.52 -10.39 19.85
N LEU A 428 -9.57 -10.52 20.67
CA LEU A 428 -9.92 -11.80 21.32
C LEU A 428 -10.38 -12.84 20.29
N HIS A 429 -11.18 -12.43 19.31
CA HIS A 429 -11.63 -13.34 18.25
C HIS A 429 -10.48 -13.84 17.37
N MET A 430 -9.60 -12.93 16.93
CA MET A 430 -8.45 -13.24 16.10
C MET A 430 -7.37 -14.02 16.86
N GLY A 431 -7.17 -13.72 18.14
CA GLY A 431 -6.12 -14.33 18.96
C GLY A 431 -6.19 -15.85 19.04
N GLY A 432 -7.40 -16.42 19.17
CA GLY A 432 -7.57 -17.88 19.22
C GLY A 432 -7.09 -18.59 17.94
N GLY A 433 -7.47 -18.06 16.77
CA GLY A 433 -7.04 -18.59 15.47
C GLY A 433 -5.54 -18.39 15.23
N LEU A 434 -5.00 -17.25 15.65
CA LEU A 434 -3.58 -16.95 15.46
C LEU A 434 -2.67 -17.83 16.30
N VAL A 435 -3.06 -18.22 17.52
CA VAL A 435 -2.28 -19.20 18.31
C VAL A 435 -2.14 -20.52 17.56
N PHE A 436 -3.21 -20.98 16.90
CA PHE A 436 -3.16 -22.20 16.07
C PHE A 436 -2.22 -22.01 14.86
N ILE A 437 -2.30 -20.85 14.18
CA ILE A 437 -1.43 -20.54 13.05
C ILE A 437 0.02 -20.39 13.48
N PHE A 438 0.31 -19.80 14.64
CA PHE A 438 1.67 -19.71 15.20
C PHE A 438 2.30 -21.09 15.37
N ILE A 439 1.54 -22.05 15.90
CA ILE A 439 2.01 -23.44 16.05
C ILE A 439 2.24 -24.07 14.67
N ALA A 440 1.28 -23.93 13.75
CA ALA A 440 1.36 -24.48 12.41
C ALA A 440 2.57 -23.92 11.63
N VAL A 441 2.80 -22.61 11.70
CA VAL A 441 3.94 -21.95 11.05
C VAL A 441 5.26 -22.36 11.70
N ASN A 442 5.34 -22.44 13.03
CA ASN A 442 6.57 -22.90 13.68
C ASN A 442 6.92 -24.36 13.29
N LEU A 443 5.91 -25.23 13.20
CA LEU A 443 6.08 -26.60 12.72
C LEU A 443 6.48 -26.65 11.24
N HIS A 444 5.86 -25.84 10.39
CA HIS A 444 6.16 -25.78 8.96
C HIS A 444 7.58 -25.25 8.69
N LEU A 445 7.98 -24.17 9.36
CA LEU A 445 9.33 -23.62 9.29
C LEU A 445 10.36 -24.65 9.75
N ARG A 446 10.05 -25.41 10.82
CA ARG A 446 10.91 -26.48 11.32
C ARG A 446 11.01 -27.68 10.38
N TYR A 447 9.95 -27.95 9.62
CA TYR A 447 9.95 -28.97 8.58
C TYR A 447 10.79 -28.54 7.37
N ILE A 448 10.60 -27.31 6.87
CA ILE A 448 11.34 -26.76 5.72
C ILE A 448 12.83 -26.64 6.01
N PHE A 449 13.21 -26.05 7.15
CA PHE A 449 14.61 -25.79 7.49
C PHE A 449 15.22 -26.88 8.37
N ARG A 450 14.71 -28.11 8.29
CA ARG A 450 15.19 -29.26 9.09
C ARG A 450 16.70 -29.50 8.94
N ASN A 451 17.27 -29.17 7.78
CA ASN A 451 18.71 -29.23 7.55
C ASN A 451 19.38 -27.94 8.03
N MET A 452 20.15 -28.04 9.11
CA MET A 452 20.91 -26.92 9.69
C MET A 452 21.94 -26.31 8.71
N GLN A 453 22.30 -27.04 7.65
CA GLN A 453 23.21 -26.55 6.60
C GLN A 453 22.56 -25.48 5.72
N ASP A 454 21.24 -25.52 5.51
CA ASP A 454 20.51 -24.53 4.70
C ASP A 454 20.41 -23.17 5.40
N LEU A 455 20.55 -23.16 6.73
CA LEU A 455 20.54 -21.97 7.59
C LEU A 455 21.92 -21.30 7.71
N LYS A 456 22.99 -21.99 7.33
CA LYS A 456 24.35 -21.46 7.33
C LYS A 456 24.75 -21.05 5.91
N PHE A 457 25.73 -20.17 5.78
CA PHE A 457 26.34 -19.93 4.47
C PHE A 457 26.84 -21.26 3.90
N THR A 458 26.19 -21.76 2.86
CA THR A 458 26.65 -22.96 2.16
C THR A 458 27.84 -22.56 1.31
N GLU A 459 29.05 -22.60 1.88
CA GLU A 459 30.26 -22.58 1.07
C GLU A 459 30.23 -23.84 0.15
N PRO A 460 30.54 -23.73 -1.15
CA PRO A 460 30.59 -24.90 -2.03
C PRO A 460 31.58 -25.93 -1.46
N SER A 461 31.27 -27.23 -1.50
CA SER A 461 32.14 -28.30 -0.95
C SER A 461 33.60 -28.18 -1.41
N ASN A 462 33.81 -27.80 -2.67
CA ASN A 462 35.13 -27.57 -3.25
C ASN A 462 35.93 -26.45 -2.54
N VAL A 463 35.27 -25.38 -2.08
CA VAL A 463 35.92 -24.25 -1.39
C VAL A 463 36.28 -24.65 0.04
N THR A 464 35.41 -25.40 0.73
CA THR A 464 35.70 -25.90 2.08
C THR A 464 36.84 -26.91 2.08
N GLU A 465 36.87 -27.82 1.09
CA GLU A 465 37.94 -28.80 0.93
C GLU A 465 39.28 -28.12 0.65
N LEU A 466 39.33 -27.15 -0.26
CA LEU A 466 40.54 -26.38 -0.57
C LEU A 466 41.05 -25.58 0.65
N ARG A 467 40.16 -25.02 1.48
CA ARG A 467 40.55 -24.33 2.72
C ARG A 467 41.09 -25.28 3.78
N GLN A 468 40.45 -26.44 3.97
CA GLN A 468 40.92 -27.46 4.89
C GLN A 468 42.28 -28.00 4.46
N GLU A 469 42.45 -28.26 3.16
CA GLU A 469 43.72 -28.70 2.58
C GLU A 469 44.80 -27.65 2.84
N LEU A 470 44.54 -26.37 2.53
CA LEU A 470 45.47 -25.26 2.79
C LEU A 470 45.88 -25.21 4.27
N ALA A 471 44.92 -25.32 5.19
CA ALA A 471 45.17 -25.26 6.63
C ALA A 471 46.05 -26.42 7.14
N ILE A 472 45.85 -27.64 6.61
CA ILE A 472 46.68 -28.81 6.96
C ILE A 472 48.12 -28.60 6.48
N TRP A 473 48.33 -28.16 5.24
CA TRP A 473 49.67 -27.91 4.70
C TRP A 473 50.37 -26.76 5.40
N GLN A 474 49.64 -25.72 5.80
CA GLN A 474 50.17 -24.58 6.53
C GLN A 474 50.57 -24.95 7.97
N LYS A 475 49.74 -25.75 8.65
CA LYS A 475 50.06 -26.30 9.98
C LYS A 475 51.29 -27.22 9.94
N ALA A 476 51.39 -28.05 8.90
CA ALA A 476 52.56 -28.90 8.66
C ALA A 476 53.84 -28.08 8.35
N ALA A 477 53.72 -26.97 7.63
CA ALA A 477 54.84 -26.07 7.35
C ALA A 477 55.31 -25.32 8.62
N SER A 478 54.38 -24.95 9.51
CA SER A 478 54.69 -24.29 10.79
C SER A 478 55.24 -25.23 11.86
N SER A 479 54.94 -26.54 11.80
CA SER A 479 55.42 -27.52 12.78
C SER A 479 56.88 -27.94 12.57
N LEU A 480 57.48 -27.64 11.42
CA LEU A 480 58.90 -27.89 11.17
C LEU A 480 59.74 -26.88 11.96
N SER A 481 60.88 -27.29 12.50
CA SER A 481 61.82 -26.40 13.20
C SER A 481 62.75 -25.69 12.21
N SER A 482 63.35 -24.56 12.58
CA SER A 482 64.22 -23.77 11.68
C SER A 482 65.70 -24.17 11.73
N TYR A 483 66.05 -25.27 12.41
CA TYR A 483 67.45 -25.59 12.74
C TYR A 483 68.17 -26.50 11.72
N SER A 484 67.46 -27.23 10.86
CA SER A 484 68.07 -28.13 9.87
C SER A 484 67.92 -27.61 8.42
N LYS A 485 69.02 -27.67 7.65
CA LYS A 485 69.04 -27.34 6.21
C LYS A 485 68.05 -28.18 5.40
N GLU A 486 67.83 -29.43 5.80
CA GLU A 486 66.92 -30.36 5.14
C GLU A 486 65.44 -30.05 5.47
N GLU A 487 65.15 -29.65 6.70
CA GLU A 487 63.81 -29.20 7.12
C GLU A 487 63.40 -27.90 6.43
N GLY A 488 64.35 -27.00 6.15
CA GLY A 488 64.12 -25.79 5.35
C GLY A 488 63.66 -26.08 3.92
N VAL A 489 64.29 -27.05 3.26
CA VAL A 489 63.90 -27.48 1.89
C VAL A 489 62.50 -28.10 1.87
N VAL A 490 62.14 -28.85 2.91
CA VAL A 490 60.79 -29.44 3.06
C VAL A 490 59.77 -28.33 3.31
N ARG A 491 60.06 -27.37 4.19
CA ARG A 491 59.19 -26.20 4.42
C ARG A 491 58.93 -25.42 3.14
N ASP A 492 59.94 -25.17 2.32
CA ASP A 492 59.79 -24.47 1.04
C ASP A 492 58.89 -25.22 0.06
N LYS A 493 58.97 -26.56 0.00
CA LYS A 493 58.06 -27.39 -0.80
C LYS A 493 56.62 -27.30 -0.30
N LEU A 494 56.41 -27.33 1.02
CA LEU A 494 55.08 -27.19 1.63
C LEU A 494 54.49 -25.81 1.35
N LEU A 495 55.28 -24.74 1.49
CA LEU A 495 54.85 -23.37 1.19
C LEU A 495 54.51 -23.17 -0.29
N ARG A 496 55.26 -23.77 -1.22
CA ARG A 496 54.91 -23.79 -2.65
C ARG A 496 53.57 -24.49 -2.90
N LYS A 497 53.30 -25.58 -2.17
CA LYS A 497 52.03 -26.30 -2.26
C LYS A 497 50.88 -25.46 -1.69
N CYS A 498 51.06 -24.80 -0.54
CA CYS A 498 50.10 -23.83 -0.01
C CYS A 498 49.79 -22.72 -1.01
N LYS A 499 50.81 -22.13 -1.64
CA LYS A 499 50.64 -21.07 -2.65
C LYS A 499 49.82 -21.54 -3.87
N THR A 500 49.99 -22.80 -4.27
CA THR A 500 49.25 -23.41 -5.38
C THR A 500 47.78 -23.65 -5.02
N ILE A 501 47.51 -24.18 -3.83
CA ILE A 501 46.15 -24.39 -3.31
C ILE A 501 45.44 -23.04 -3.15
N PHE A 502 46.15 -22.02 -2.65
CA PHE A 502 45.63 -20.67 -2.51
C PHE A 502 45.26 -20.04 -3.87
N SER A 503 46.07 -20.27 -4.92
CA SER A 503 45.72 -19.86 -6.29
C SER A 503 44.42 -20.52 -6.75
N LYS A 504 44.30 -21.85 -6.60
CA LYS A 504 43.09 -22.59 -6.96
C LYS A 504 41.87 -22.12 -6.19
N LEU A 505 42.03 -21.84 -4.89
CA LEU A 505 40.98 -21.28 -4.04
C LEU A 505 40.52 -19.92 -4.58
N LYS A 506 41.46 -19.03 -4.92
CA LYS A 506 41.17 -17.70 -5.48
C LYS A 506 40.45 -17.79 -6.82
N ASP A 507 40.87 -18.68 -7.70
CA ASP A 507 40.24 -18.88 -9.00
C ASP A 507 38.84 -19.48 -8.87
N THR A 508 38.66 -20.42 -7.94
CA THR A 508 37.35 -20.99 -7.61
C THR A 508 36.41 -19.91 -7.04
N LEU A 509 36.88 -19.08 -6.11
CA LEU A 509 36.10 -18.00 -5.50
C LEU A 509 35.74 -16.88 -6.49
N LYS A 510 36.62 -16.56 -7.45
CA LYS A 510 36.30 -15.66 -8.57
C LYS A 510 35.16 -16.19 -9.44
N GLY A 511 35.11 -17.50 -9.67
CA GLY A 511 33.99 -18.14 -10.37
C GLY A 511 32.64 -17.98 -9.65
N PHE A 512 32.65 -17.86 -8.32
CA PHE A 512 31.48 -17.65 -7.48
C PHE A 512 31.16 -16.17 -7.20
N LYS A 513 31.91 -15.19 -7.77
CA LYS A 513 31.78 -13.74 -7.47
C LYS A 513 31.85 -13.42 -5.96
N VAL A 514 32.69 -14.13 -5.22
CA VAL A 514 32.95 -13.85 -3.81
C VAL A 514 34.26 -13.07 -3.72
N ASP A 515 34.21 -11.83 -3.24
CA ASP A 515 35.40 -11.02 -3.01
C ASP A 515 36.22 -11.57 -1.85
N VAL A 516 37.48 -11.92 -2.11
CA VAL A 516 38.40 -12.50 -1.13
C VAL A 516 39.34 -11.39 -0.65
N LEU A 517 39.11 -10.89 0.56
CA LEU A 517 40.13 -10.13 1.29
C LEU A 517 41.31 -11.05 1.65
N PRO A 518 42.57 -10.62 1.44
CA PRO A 518 43.73 -11.47 1.66
C PRO A 518 44.16 -11.39 3.13
N THR A 519 43.62 -12.24 4.00
CA THR A 519 44.29 -12.47 5.30
C THR A 519 44.10 -13.89 5.84
N GLU A 520 45.24 -14.55 6.01
CA GLU A 520 45.47 -15.81 6.71
C GLU A 520 45.13 -15.68 8.21
N SER A 521 44.75 -16.79 8.85
CA SER A 521 44.73 -17.02 10.32
C SER A 521 43.68 -16.34 11.23
N ILE A 522 42.89 -15.36 10.77
CA ILE A 522 42.02 -14.55 11.68
C ILE A 522 40.65 -15.20 12.05
N LYS A 523 40.18 -16.25 11.36
CA LYS A 523 38.78 -16.71 11.49
C LYS A 523 38.33 -17.30 12.84
N LEU A 524 39.24 -17.72 13.71
CA LEU A 524 38.87 -18.30 15.03
C LEU A 524 39.06 -17.31 16.19
N GLN A 525 39.98 -16.34 16.09
CA GLN A 525 40.14 -15.27 17.07
C GLN A 525 39.16 -14.10 16.82
N SER A 526 38.85 -13.76 15.56
CA SER A 526 37.92 -12.66 15.29
C SER A 526 36.45 -12.98 15.57
N TYR A 527 36.07 -14.25 15.68
CA TYR A 527 34.67 -14.64 15.94
C TYR A 527 34.29 -14.33 17.38
N ASP A 528 35.10 -14.78 18.33
CA ASP A 528 34.91 -14.48 19.75
C ASP A 528 35.13 -12.98 20.04
N GLU A 529 36.03 -12.31 19.31
CA GLU A 529 36.19 -10.85 19.39
C GLU A 529 35.01 -10.10 18.78
N SER A 530 34.47 -10.49 17.62
CA SER A 530 33.29 -9.82 17.02
C SER A 530 32.03 -10.02 17.86
N ILE A 531 31.86 -11.19 18.47
CA ILE A 531 30.78 -11.47 19.42
C ILE A 531 30.98 -10.66 20.69
N LYS A 532 32.21 -10.61 21.24
CA LYS A 532 32.51 -9.78 22.40
C LYS A 532 32.33 -8.31 22.09
N ASP A 533 32.71 -7.81 20.92
CA ASP A 533 32.52 -6.43 20.50
C ASP A 533 31.04 -6.11 20.28
N PHE A 534 30.27 -7.02 19.69
CA PHE A 534 28.81 -6.89 19.55
C PHE A 534 28.10 -6.90 20.92
N LEU A 535 28.59 -7.69 21.88
CA LEU A 535 28.02 -7.82 23.23
C LEU A 535 28.51 -6.76 24.23
N ASN A 536 29.73 -6.25 24.05
CA ASN A 536 30.40 -5.26 24.90
C ASN A 536 30.16 -3.83 24.42
N LYS A 537 29.74 -3.63 23.17
CA LYS A 537 29.16 -2.36 22.76
C LYS A 537 27.88 -2.20 23.57
N ASP A 538 27.92 -1.34 24.59
CA ASP A 538 26.73 -0.92 25.31
C ASP A 538 25.66 -0.60 24.27
N SER A 539 24.52 -1.30 24.31
CA SER A 539 23.39 -0.93 23.45
C SER A 539 23.18 0.56 23.65
N PRO A 540 23.09 1.36 22.57
CA PRO A 540 22.74 2.78 22.67
C PRO A 540 21.26 2.91 23.02
N LEU A 541 20.83 2.28 24.12
CA LEU A 541 19.47 2.29 24.59
C LEU A 541 19.28 3.59 25.37
N ASP A 542 18.58 4.54 24.77
CA ASP A 542 18.12 5.70 25.51
C ASP A 542 16.95 5.28 26.40
N LYS A 543 17.28 4.90 27.63
CA LYS A 543 16.30 4.45 28.64
C LYS A 543 15.27 5.53 28.97
N SER A 544 15.65 6.81 28.87
CA SER A 544 14.74 7.93 29.14
C SER A 544 13.69 8.02 28.05
N LEU A 545 14.13 8.05 26.77
CA LEU A 545 13.22 8.10 25.63
C LEU A 545 12.37 6.81 25.53
N LEU A 546 12.95 5.65 25.82
CA LEU A 546 12.23 4.38 25.83
C LEU A 546 11.08 4.36 26.85
N TRP A 547 11.32 4.80 28.09
CA TRP A 547 10.27 4.81 29.11
C TRP A 547 9.13 5.78 28.73
N LYS A 548 9.45 6.92 28.13
CA LYS A 548 8.46 7.86 27.57
C LYS A 548 7.64 7.22 26.44
N CYS A 549 8.27 6.48 25.53
CA CYS A 549 7.59 5.72 24.48
C CYS A 549 6.71 4.60 25.06
N ALA A 550 7.18 3.89 26.10
CA ALA A 550 6.41 2.84 26.74
C ALA A 550 5.17 3.38 27.47
N ILE A 551 5.29 4.52 28.17
CA ILE A 551 4.14 5.19 28.79
C ILE A 551 3.11 5.60 27.74
N THR A 552 3.55 6.20 26.63
CA THR A 552 2.65 6.70 25.58
C THR A 552 1.96 5.56 24.85
N LEU A 553 2.68 4.48 24.50
CA LEU A 553 2.08 3.27 23.95
C LEU A 553 1.10 2.62 24.94
N GLY A 554 1.46 2.52 26.22
CA GLY A 554 0.57 2.03 27.26
C GLY A 554 -0.70 2.85 27.39
N PHE A 555 -0.60 4.18 27.32
CA PHE A 555 -1.74 5.11 27.30
C PHE A 555 -2.64 4.89 26.08
N VAL A 556 -2.06 4.81 24.88
CA VAL A 556 -2.80 4.59 23.62
C VAL A 556 -3.52 3.24 23.62
N ILE A 557 -2.82 2.15 23.98
CA ILE A 557 -3.42 0.81 24.06
C ILE A 557 -4.54 0.78 25.10
N THR A 558 -4.34 1.44 26.25
CA THR A 558 -5.38 1.53 27.29
C THR A 558 -6.61 2.26 26.76
N LEU A 559 -6.44 3.39 26.07
CA LEU A 559 -7.55 4.11 25.45
C LEU A 559 -8.27 3.30 24.36
N PHE A 560 -7.54 2.52 23.55
CA PHE A 560 -8.18 1.61 22.59
C PHE A 560 -8.98 0.50 23.26
N CYS A 561 -8.49 -0.07 24.35
CA CYS A 561 -9.26 -1.02 25.14
C CYS A 561 -10.49 -0.34 25.77
N LEU A 562 -10.36 0.92 26.19
CA LEU A 562 -11.44 1.70 26.78
C LEU A 562 -12.47 2.19 25.75
N HIS A 563 -12.11 2.29 24.47
CA HIS A 563 -13.06 2.61 23.39
C HIS A 563 -14.26 1.64 23.39
N SER A 564 -14.08 0.41 23.86
CA SER A 564 -15.17 -0.56 23.97
C SER A 564 -16.24 -0.18 25.01
N PHE A 565 -16.00 0.84 25.86
CA PHE A 565 -17.01 1.36 26.77
C PHE A 565 -17.90 2.40 26.07
N PRO A 566 -19.23 2.21 26.05
CA PRO A 566 -20.19 3.02 25.28
C PRO A 566 -20.35 4.49 25.74
N GLN A 567 -19.61 4.94 26.75
CA GLN A 567 -19.66 6.30 27.28
C GLN A 567 -18.52 7.19 26.77
N LEU A 568 -17.54 6.63 26.05
CA LEU A 568 -16.38 7.36 25.54
C LEU A 568 -16.51 7.58 24.03
N ASN A 569 -16.85 8.81 23.62
CA ASN A 569 -17.02 9.19 22.20
C ASN A 569 -15.69 9.52 21.48
N LEU A 570 -14.58 8.88 21.85
CA LEU A 570 -13.29 9.11 21.17
C LEU A 570 -13.09 8.11 20.04
N SER A 571 -12.94 8.61 18.82
CA SER A 571 -12.60 7.77 17.67
C SER A 571 -11.14 7.28 17.72
N LEU A 572 -10.80 6.20 16.99
CA LEU A 572 -9.48 5.57 17.06
C LEU A 572 -8.37 6.52 16.56
N GLY A 573 -8.66 7.30 15.51
CA GLY A 573 -7.73 8.30 14.99
C GLY A 573 -7.39 9.39 16.01
N TRP A 574 -8.38 9.85 16.79
CA TRP A 574 -8.15 10.85 17.85
C TRP A 574 -7.31 10.31 19.00
N ILE A 575 -7.50 9.04 19.38
CA ILE A 575 -6.70 8.39 20.42
C ILE A 575 -5.21 8.36 20.02
N ALA A 576 -4.93 7.97 18.77
CA ALA A 576 -3.56 7.93 18.25
C ALA A 576 -2.94 9.33 18.16
N LEU A 577 -3.73 10.34 17.77
CA LEU A 577 -3.29 11.74 17.74
C LEU A 577 -2.92 12.25 19.13
N LEU A 578 -3.76 12.00 20.14
CA LEU A 578 -3.46 12.36 21.53
C LEU A 578 -2.21 11.66 22.07
N GLY A 579 -2.04 10.38 21.75
CA GLY A 579 -0.83 9.63 22.11
C GLY A 579 0.43 10.16 21.46
N THR A 580 0.36 10.52 20.18
CA THR A 580 1.48 11.10 19.42
C THR A 580 1.84 12.48 19.97
N LEU A 581 0.84 13.31 20.26
CA LEU A 581 1.03 14.62 20.86
C LEU A 581 1.65 14.52 22.26
N LEU A 582 1.18 13.59 23.09
CA LEU A 582 1.79 13.29 24.39
C LEU A 582 3.25 12.86 24.24
N LEU A 583 3.56 11.99 23.27
CA LEU A 583 4.93 11.54 23.02
C LEU A 583 5.83 12.68 22.55
N LEU A 584 5.37 13.55 21.66
CA LEU A 584 6.13 14.71 21.21
C LEU A 584 6.43 15.67 22.37
N ILE A 585 5.46 15.92 23.25
CA ILE A 585 5.66 16.75 24.45
C ILE A 585 6.67 16.11 25.40
N LEU A 586 6.58 14.80 25.63
CA LEU A 586 7.52 14.11 26.51
C LEU A 586 8.92 13.99 25.90
N ALA A 587 9.01 13.87 24.58
CA ALA A 587 10.24 13.64 23.86
C ALA A 587 11.17 14.87 23.88
N ASP A 588 10.63 16.10 23.78
CA ASP A 588 11.23 17.46 23.89
C ASP A 588 12.56 17.77 23.17
N HIS A 589 13.34 16.76 22.79
CA HIS A 589 14.68 16.84 22.22
C HIS A 589 14.82 16.00 20.96
N VAL A 590 13.73 15.44 20.45
CA VAL A 590 13.75 14.64 19.22
C VAL A 590 13.61 15.58 18.03
N ASP A 591 14.57 15.53 17.11
CA ASP A 591 14.50 16.23 15.83
C ASP A 591 13.30 15.71 15.03
N ILE A 592 12.24 16.53 14.99
CA ILE A 592 10.99 16.21 14.29
C ILE A 592 11.25 15.90 12.81
N GLU A 593 12.23 16.55 12.19
CA GLU A 593 12.63 16.28 10.80
C GLU A 593 13.10 14.84 10.57
N CYS A 594 13.91 14.30 11.50
CA CYS A 594 14.37 12.91 11.45
C CYS A 594 13.20 11.94 11.57
N VAL A 595 12.23 12.24 12.44
CA VAL A 595 11.02 11.43 12.61
C VAL A 595 10.16 11.46 11.35
N LEU A 596 9.93 12.64 10.76
CA LEU A 596 9.16 12.77 9.51
C LEU A 596 9.82 12.05 8.33
N GLY A 597 11.16 11.98 8.31
CA GLY A 597 11.91 11.23 7.31
C GLY A 597 11.72 9.71 7.38
N ARG A 598 11.28 9.17 8.54
CA ARG A 598 10.99 7.74 8.73
C ARG A 598 9.55 7.37 8.40
N ILE A 599 8.66 8.35 8.23
CA ILE A 599 7.25 8.11 7.89
C ILE A 599 7.16 7.53 6.48
N GLU A 600 6.33 6.50 6.33
CA GLU A 600 6.05 5.89 5.02
C GLU A 600 5.02 6.68 4.22
N TRP A 601 5.41 7.86 3.73
CA TRP A 601 4.56 8.73 2.89
C TRP A 601 3.97 8.01 1.67
N ALA A 602 4.73 7.05 1.15
CA ALA A 602 4.31 6.13 0.10
C ALA A 602 3.04 5.33 0.47
N THR A 603 2.98 4.81 1.70
CA THR A 603 1.88 4.00 2.21
C THR A 603 0.65 4.87 2.48
N LEU A 604 0.82 6.05 3.09
CA LEU A 604 -0.28 7.01 3.28
C LEU A 604 -0.89 7.48 1.95
N SER A 605 -0.04 7.83 0.98
CA SER A 605 -0.51 8.26 -0.34
C SER A 605 -1.19 7.13 -1.12
N PHE A 606 -0.75 5.88 -0.91
CA PHE A 606 -1.38 4.70 -1.50
C PHE A 606 -2.81 4.50 -0.96
N PHE A 607 -3.02 4.57 0.35
CA PHE A 607 -4.36 4.42 0.95
C PHE A 607 -5.28 5.58 0.58
N ALA A 608 -4.80 6.82 0.62
CA ALA A 608 -5.58 7.98 0.19
C ALA A 608 -6.08 7.85 -1.25
N ALA A 609 -5.20 7.42 -2.16
CA ALA A 609 -5.58 7.18 -3.56
C ALA A 609 -6.53 5.98 -3.71
N LEU A 610 -6.36 4.93 -2.90
CA LEU A 610 -7.25 3.77 -2.92
C LEU A 610 -8.67 4.11 -2.45
N PHE A 611 -8.81 4.94 -1.41
CA PHE A 611 -10.13 5.41 -0.96
C PHE A 611 -10.85 6.21 -2.04
N ILE A 612 -10.14 7.12 -2.71
CA ILE A 612 -10.68 7.86 -3.85
C ILE A 612 -11.10 6.91 -4.97
N LEU A 613 -10.25 5.95 -5.33
CA LEU A 613 -10.55 4.98 -6.38
C LEU A 613 -11.80 4.17 -6.04
N ILE A 614 -11.91 3.67 -4.81
CA ILE A 614 -13.07 2.91 -4.35
C ILE A 614 -14.33 3.78 -4.35
N GLY A 615 -14.25 5.05 -3.92
CA GLY A 615 -15.36 6.00 -3.98
C GLY A 615 -15.87 6.21 -5.41
N VAL A 616 -14.96 6.41 -6.36
CA VAL A 616 -15.29 6.51 -7.79
C VAL A 616 -15.91 5.22 -8.32
N MET A 617 -15.36 4.06 -7.95
CA MET A 617 -15.90 2.77 -8.38
C MET A 617 -17.28 2.49 -7.82
N HIS A 618 -17.51 2.86 -6.56
CA HIS A 618 -18.83 2.80 -5.95
C HIS A 618 -19.80 3.69 -6.74
N TYR A 619 -19.43 4.93 -7.01
CA TYR A 619 -20.23 5.85 -7.81
C TYR A 619 -20.59 5.28 -9.21
N LEU A 620 -19.59 4.75 -9.94
CA LEU A 620 -19.77 4.12 -11.25
C LEU A 620 -20.65 2.87 -11.25
N SER A 621 -20.84 2.22 -10.10
CA SER A 621 -21.63 0.99 -9.96
C SER A 621 -23.00 1.22 -9.32
N TRP A 622 -23.20 2.34 -8.63
CA TRP A 622 -24.40 2.64 -7.83
C TRP A 622 -25.34 3.64 -8.51
N VAL A 623 -24.79 4.55 -9.33
CA VAL A 623 -25.58 5.27 -10.36
C VAL A 623 -25.96 4.26 -11.41
#